data_AF-D1CTW3-F1
#
_entry.id   AF-D1CTW3-F1
#
_cell.length_a   1.000
_cell.length_b   1.000
_cell.length_c   1.000
_cell.angle_alpha   90.00
_cell.angle_beta   90.00
_cell.angle_gamma   90.00
#
_symmetry.space_group_name_H-M   'P 1'
#
loop_
_entity.id
_entity.type
_entity.pdbx_description
1 polymer ?
#
loop_
_entity_poly.entity_id
_entity_poly.type
_entity_poly.pdbx_seq_one_letter_code
_entity_poly.pdbx_strand_id
1 'polypeptide(L)'
;EAHAENLPRLEAVYDSIAQLVGASRDEISLAENATLAWQRAFYSLQFRPGDRILTTTTEFAANYVAYLQVAKRSGARIEVIPDDASGALDPEALEKMVDERVRLISITWIPSNGGLVNPAAAVGRIARAHGIPYLLDACQAVGQMPIDIAELGCDMLTATGRKFLRAPRGTGFLFVAAIS
;
A
#
# COMPACT_ATOMS: atom_id res chain seq x y z
N GLU A 1 -22.09 22.40 20.56
CA GLU A 1 -21.54 21.83 21.80
C GLU A 1 -21.02 20.40 21.60
N ALA A 2 -21.85 19.40 21.29
CA ALA A 2 -21.39 18.01 21.09
C ALA A 2 -20.29 17.78 20.02
N HIS A 3 -20.25 18.58 18.94
CA HIS A 3 -19.18 18.48 17.94
C HIS A 3 -17.82 18.99 18.46
N ALA A 4 -17.82 20.07 19.24
CA ALA A 4 -16.60 20.66 19.79
C ALA A 4 -16.00 19.77 20.89
N GLU A 5 -16.84 19.10 21.67
CA GLU A 5 -16.42 18.15 22.72
C GLU A 5 -15.82 16.86 22.15
N ASN A 6 -16.28 16.42 20.96
CA ASN A 6 -15.79 15.20 20.33
C ASN A 6 -14.56 15.41 19.44
N LEU A 7 -14.28 16.66 19.04
CA LEU A 7 -13.17 16.97 18.15
C LEU A 7 -11.81 16.45 18.66
N PRO A 8 -11.44 16.58 19.95
CA PRO A 8 -10.18 16.01 20.46
C PRO A 8 -10.12 14.48 20.33
N ARG A 9 -11.25 13.78 20.48
CA ARG A 9 -11.32 12.31 20.33
C ARG A 9 -11.22 11.88 18.88
N LEU A 10 -11.72 12.69 17.94
CA LEU A 10 -11.58 12.46 16.51
C LEU A 10 -10.15 12.69 16.05
N GLU A 11 -9.50 13.76 16.51
CA GLU A 11 -8.10 14.07 16.22
C GLU A 11 -7.14 13.00 16.75
N ALA A 12 -7.41 12.42 17.92
CA ALA A 12 -6.60 11.34 18.51
C ALA A 12 -6.55 10.05 17.66
N VAL A 13 -7.43 9.91 16.66
CA VAL A 13 -7.40 8.77 15.73
C VAL A 13 -6.12 8.81 14.88
N TYR A 14 -5.65 10.00 14.49
CA TYR A 14 -4.39 10.15 13.75
C TYR A 14 -3.21 9.62 14.57
N ASP A 15 -3.11 10.03 15.84
CA ASP A 15 -2.05 9.57 16.75
C ASP A 15 -2.13 8.05 16.99
N SER A 16 -3.34 7.51 17.13
CA SER A 16 -3.56 6.06 17.33
C SER A 16 -3.14 5.23 16.13
N ILE A 17 -3.44 5.69 14.91
CA ILE A 17 -3.03 5.02 13.67
C ILE A 17 -1.52 5.17 13.46
N ALA A 18 -0.96 6.36 13.71
CA ALA A 18 0.47 6.61 13.63
C ALA A 18 1.25 5.65 14.54
N GLN A 19 0.83 5.50 15.80
CA GLN A 19 1.41 4.55 16.73
C GLN A 19 1.24 3.09 16.25
N LEU A 20 0.08 2.74 15.69
CA LEU A 20 -0.21 1.38 15.21
C LEU A 20 0.75 0.92 14.10
N VAL A 21 1.23 1.83 13.26
CA VAL A 21 2.09 1.51 12.11
C VAL A 21 3.54 1.98 12.25
N GLY A 22 3.88 2.67 13.34
CA GLY A 22 5.20 3.24 13.56
C GLY A 22 5.51 4.49 12.71
N ALA A 23 4.50 5.33 12.45
CA ALA A 23 4.61 6.57 11.67
C ALA A 23 4.41 7.82 12.55
N SER A 24 4.54 9.01 11.94
CA SER A 24 4.10 10.28 12.53
C SER A 24 2.63 10.56 12.24
N ARG A 25 1.97 11.36 13.09
CA ARG A 25 0.56 11.77 12.89
C ARG A 25 0.32 12.48 11.56
N ASP A 26 1.32 13.26 11.10
CA ASP A 26 1.22 14.08 9.89
C ASP A 26 1.34 13.25 8.61
N GLU A 27 1.73 11.98 8.73
CA GLU A 27 1.84 11.01 7.64
C GLU A 27 0.54 10.21 7.46
N ILE A 28 -0.47 10.43 8.31
CA ILE A 28 -1.73 9.68 8.30
C ILE A 28 -2.85 10.50 7.66
N SER A 29 -3.56 9.87 6.71
CA SER A 29 -4.81 10.37 6.16
C SER A 29 -5.94 9.37 6.42
N LEU A 30 -7.05 9.84 6.97
CA LEU A 30 -8.26 9.04 7.13
C LEU A 30 -9.02 8.89 5.81
N ALA A 31 -9.72 7.76 5.66
CA ALA A 31 -10.57 7.47 4.52
C ALA A 31 -11.77 6.62 4.91
N GLU A 32 -12.77 6.61 4.04
CA GLU A 32 -14.03 5.89 4.22
C GLU A 32 -13.84 4.36 4.06
N ASN A 33 -12.77 3.94 3.38
CA ASN A 33 -12.32 2.56 3.24
C ASN A 33 -10.91 2.53 2.63
N ALA A 34 -10.28 1.35 2.64
CA ALA A 34 -8.95 1.15 2.08
C ALA A 34 -8.89 1.33 0.55
N THR A 35 -9.94 0.97 -0.18
CA THR A 35 -9.96 1.12 -1.65
C THR A 35 -9.86 2.58 -2.05
N LEU A 36 -10.60 3.47 -1.36
CA LEU A 36 -10.54 4.90 -1.62
C LEU A 36 -9.20 5.51 -1.16
N ALA A 37 -8.68 5.09 -0.01
CA ALA A 37 -7.33 5.45 0.44
C ALA A 37 -6.27 5.07 -0.62
N TRP A 38 -6.33 3.83 -1.11
CA TRP A 38 -5.39 3.28 -2.08
C TRP A 38 -5.50 3.99 -3.43
N GLN A 39 -6.73 4.23 -3.89
CA GLN A 39 -6.97 4.95 -5.14
C GLN A 39 -6.51 6.42 -5.06
N ARG A 40 -6.70 7.11 -3.92
CA ARG A 40 -6.17 8.47 -3.73
C ARG A 40 -4.65 8.50 -3.87
N ALA A 41 -3.96 7.55 -3.25
CA ALA A 41 -2.50 7.39 -3.37
C ALA A 41 -2.10 7.09 -4.82
N PHE A 42 -2.66 6.04 -5.41
CA PHE A 42 -2.32 5.59 -6.76
C PHE A 42 -2.59 6.64 -7.84
N TYR A 43 -3.75 7.32 -7.80
CA TYR A 43 -4.10 8.34 -8.79
C TYR A 43 -3.39 9.68 -8.60
N SER A 44 -2.68 9.88 -7.49
CA SER A 44 -1.78 11.03 -7.33
C SER A 44 -0.50 10.89 -8.16
N LEU A 45 -0.14 9.66 -8.54
CA LEU A 45 1.04 9.37 -9.35
C LEU A 45 0.78 9.65 -10.83
N GLN A 46 1.78 10.26 -11.48
CA GLN A 46 1.78 10.48 -12.92
C GLN A 46 2.58 9.39 -13.62
N PHE A 47 1.98 8.84 -14.68
CA PHE A 47 2.55 7.83 -15.56
C PHE A 47 2.65 8.33 -16.99
N ARG A 48 3.66 7.84 -17.70
CA ARG A 48 3.97 8.16 -19.10
C ARG A 48 4.00 6.88 -19.94
N PRO A 49 3.94 6.99 -21.28
CA PRO A 49 4.05 5.84 -22.15
C PRO A 49 5.34 5.04 -21.90
N GLY A 50 5.17 3.74 -21.65
CA GLY A 50 6.29 2.83 -21.38
C GLY A 50 6.77 2.77 -19.93
N ASP A 51 6.20 3.55 -19.01
CA ASP A 51 6.40 3.35 -17.57
C ASP A 51 5.84 1.97 -17.16
N ARG A 52 6.45 1.33 -16.17
CA ARG A 52 6.09 -0.01 -15.69
C ARG A 52 5.54 0.07 -14.25
N ILE A 53 4.39 -0.58 -14.03
CA ILE A 53 3.83 -0.87 -12.71
C ILE A 53 4.11 -2.34 -12.43
N LEU A 54 4.94 -2.61 -11.43
CA LEU A 54 5.23 -3.97 -10.99
C LEU A 54 4.27 -4.39 -9.87
N THR A 55 3.64 -5.56 -10.01
CA THR A 55 2.64 -6.06 -9.05
C THR A 55 2.72 -7.58 -8.88
N THR A 56 1.86 -8.17 -8.04
CA THR A 56 1.84 -9.60 -7.74
C THR A 56 0.77 -10.34 -8.54
N THR A 57 0.88 -11.68 -8.60
CA THR A 57 -0.15 -12.58 -9.13
C THR A 57 -1.46 -12.56 -8.31
N THR A 58 -1.38 -12.11 -7.06
CA THR A 58 -2.44 -12.19 -6.04
C THR A 58 -2.93 -10.81 -5.58
N GLU A 59 -2.83 -9.82 -6.46
CA GLU A 59 -3.28 -8.45 -6.20
C GLU A 59 -4.80 -8.35 -5.99
N PHE A 60 -5.23 -7.39 -5.15
CA PHE A 60 -6.64 -7.13 -4.96
C PHE A 60 -7.30 -6.57 -6.24
N ALA A 61 -8.45 -7.13 -6.62
CA ALA A 61 -9.09 -6.84 -7.90
C ALA A 61 -9.34 -5.33 -8.14
N ALA A 62 -9.70 -4.56 -7.11
CA ALA A 62 -9.93 -3.13 -7.27
C ALA A 62 -8.63 -2.35 -7.59
N ASN A 63 -7.50 -2.77 -7.02
CA ASN A 63 -6.18 -2.20 -7.30
C ASN A 63 -5.79 -2.51 -8.75
N TYR A 64 -5.99 -3.76 -9.18
CA TYR A 64 -5.69 -4.18 -10.55
C TYR A 64 -6.55 -3.46 -11.60
N VAL A 65 -7.84 -3.25 -11.33
CA VAL A 65 -8.72 -2.44 -12.20
C VAL A 65 -8.21 -1.01 -12.34
N ALA A 66 -7.70 -0.39 -11.26
CA ALA A 66 -7.11 0.94 -11.33
C ALA A 66 -5.85 0.96 -12.21
N TYR A 67 -4.98 -0.06 -12.10
CA TYR A 67 -3.83 -0.22 -13.00
C TYR A 67 -4.26 -0.26 -14.46
N LEU A 68 -5.27 -1.08 -14.80
CA LEU A 68 -5.78 -1.20 -16.18
C LEU A 68 -6.30 0.14 -16.71
N GLN A 69 -6.98 0.93 -15.87
CA GLN A 69 -7.47 2.26 -16.25
C GLN A 69 -6.32 3.23 -16.53
N VAL A 70 -5.29 3.24 -15.70
CA VAL A 70 -4.11 4.10 -15.88
C VAL A 70 -3.29 3.66 -17.09
N ALA A 71 -3.03 2.36 -17.25
CA ALA A 71 -2.32 1.79 -18.39
C ALA A 71 -3.00 2.19 -19.71
N LYS A 72 -4.33 2.06 -19.80
CA LYS A 72 -5.11 2.46 -20.98
C LYS A 72 -5.00 3.96 -21.30
N ARG A 73 -4.93 4.82 -20.28
CA ARG A 73 -4.91 6.29 -20.43
C ARG A 73 -3.52 6.85 -20.71
N SER A 74 -2.49 6.28 -20.08
CA SER A 74 -1.12 6.80 -20.09
C SER A 74 -0.16 6.06 -21.02
N GLY A 75 -0.49 4.83 -21.41
CA GLY A 75 0.44 3.94 -22.11
C GLY A 75 1.45 3.24 -21.20
N ALA A 76 1.27 3.29 -19.87
CA ALA A 76 2.02 2.48 -18.93
C ALA A 76 1.72 0.98 -19.11
N ARG A 77 2.65 0.13 -18.68
CA ARG A 77 2.56 -1.32 -18.71
C ARG A 77 2.42 -1.87 -17.30
N ILE A 78 1.62 -2.92 -17.17
CA ILE A 78 1.47 -3.67 -15.92
C ILE A 78 2.26 -4.95 -16.10
N GLU A 79 3.15 -5.24 -15.17
CA GLU A 79 3.97 -6.44 -15.19
C GLU A 79 3.88 -7.15 -13.85
N VAL A 80 3.72 -8.46 -13.93
CA VAL A 80 3.56 -9.31 -12.76
C VAL A 80 4.93 -9.88 -12.40
N ILE A 81 5.32 -9.68 -11.15
CA ILE A 81 6.55 -10.22 -10.58
C ILE A 81 6.36 -11.73 -10.41
N PRO A 82 7.33 -12.55 -10.84
CA PRO A 82 7.30 -13.99 -10.62
C PRO A 82 7.20 -14.38 -9.15
N ASP A 83 6.53 -15.50 -8.88
CA ASP A 83 6.47 -16.10 -7.55
C ASP A 83 7.59 -17.14 -7.35
N ASP A 84 7.97 -17.36 -6.11
CA ASP A 84 8.86 -18.44 -5.68
C ASP A 84 8.12 -19.79 -5.55
N ALA A 85 8.83 -20.83 -5.11
CA ALA A 85 8.25 -22.17 -4.96
C ALA A 85 7.13 -22.26 -3.90
N SER A 86 7.00 -21.28 -3.01
CA SER A 86 5.91 -21.19 -2.03
C SER A 86 4.66 -20.49 -2.59
N GLY A 87 4.78 -19.87 -3.77
CA GLY A 87 3.75 -19.03 -4.38
C GLY A 87 3.73 -17.59 -3.86
N ALA A 88 4.74 -17.19 -3.08
CA ALA A 88 4.94 -15.80 -2.68
C ALA A 88 5.78 -15.07 -3.74
N LEU A 89 5.60 -13.77 -3.88
CA LEU A 89 6.43 -12.95 -4.76
C LEU A 89 7.93 -13.19 -4.48
N ASP A 90 8.71 -13.46 -5.52
CA ASP A 90 10.16 -13.68 -5.43
C ASP A 90 10.92 -12.33 -5.45
N PRO A 91 11.58 -11.92 -4.34
CA PRO A 91 12.37 -10.68 -4.31
C PRO A 91 13.54 -10.69 -5.30
N GLU A 92 14.15 -11.85 -5.60
CA GLU A 92 15.23 -11.93 -6.57
C GLU A 92 14.74 -11.70 -7.99
N ALA A 93 13.53 -12.17 -8.31
CA ALA A 93 12.89 -11.89 -9.58
C ALA A 93 12.51 -10.40 -9.69
N LEU A 94 11.99 -9.80 -8.61
CA LEU A 94 11.74 -8.36 -8.55
C LEU A 94 13.02 -7.56 -8.84
N GLU A 95 14.13 -7.86 -8.16
CA GLU A 95 15.41 -7.17 -8.35
C GLU A 95 15.85 -7.18 -9.83
N LYS A 96 15.70 -8.31 -10.51
CA LYS A 96 16.05 -8.47 -11.94
C LYS A 96 15.11 -7.72 -12.88
N MET A 97 13.89 -7.39 -12.44
CA MET A 97 12.93 -6.64 -13.24
C MET A 97 13.11 -5.12 -13.11
N VAL A 98 13.88 -4.64 -12.14
CA VAL A 98 14.09 -3.21 -11.91
C VAL A 98 14.94 -2.58 -13.01
N ASP A 99 14.43 -1.49 -13.57
CA ASP A 99 15.11 -0.61 -14.52
C ASP A 99 14.57 0.83 -14.38
N GLU A 100 15.06 1.76 -15.22
CA GLU A 100 14.65 3.16 -15.20
C GLU A 100 13.19 3.41 -15.60
N ARG A 101 12.49 2.40 -16.11
CA ARG A 101 11.07 2.48 -16.50
C ARG A 101 10.14 2.07 -15.39
N VAL A 102 10.63 1.42 -14.34
CA VAL A 102 9.78 1.06 -13.19
C VAL A 102 9.37 2.33 -12.45
N ARG A 103 8.07 2.65 -12.53
CA ARG A 103 7.50 3.87 -11.96
C ARG A 103 6.82 3.64 -10.61
N LEU A 104 6.40 2.39 -10.36
CA LEU A 104 5.71 1.99 -9.15
C LEU A 104 5.91 0.50 -8.92
N ILE A 105 6.23 0.13 -7.69
CA ILE A 105 5.99 -1.23 -7.18
C ILE A 105 4.74 -1.15 -6.30
N SER A 106 3.74 -1.98 -6.58
CA SER A 106 2.50 -1.99 -5.81
C SER A 106 2.02 -3.41 -5.59
N ILE A 107 1.90 -3.80 -4.32
CA ILE A 107 1.57 -5.17 -3.94
C ILE A 107 0.48 -5.21 -2.88
N THR A 108 -0.31 -6.28 -2.90
CA THR A 108 -1.06 -6.73 -1.72
C THR A 108 -0.16 -7.58 -0.84
N TRP A 109 0.02 -7.18 0.43
CA TRP A 109 0.87 -7.92 1.37
C TRP A 109 0.30 -9.31 1.66
N ILE A 110 -0.98 -9.36 2.03
CA ILE A 110 -1.70 -10.60 2.34
C ILE A 110 -2.99 -10.61 1.51
N PRO A 111 -3.07 -11.45 0.45
CA PRO A 111 -4.25 -11.57 -0.39
C PRO A 111 -5.48 -12.02 0.41
N SER A 112 -6.67 -11.57 -0.01
CA SER A 112 -7.91 -11.90 0.72
C SER A 112 -8.37 -13.36 0.53
N ASN A 113 -7.80 -14.07 -0.43
CA ASN A 113 -8.16 -15.42 -0.85
C ASN A 113 -7.04 -16.44 -0.52
N GLY A 114 -6.53 -16.43 0.72
CA GLY A 114 -5.54 -17.42 1.15
C GLY A 114 -4.83 -17.04 2.44
N GLY A 115 -3.80 -17.82 2.77
CA GLY A 115 -2.87 -17.55 3.87
C GLY A 115 -1.50 -17.08 3.41
N LEU A 116 -1.36 -16.71 2.13
CA LEU A 116 -0.10 -16.24 1.56
C LEU A 116 0.33 -14.92 2.21
N VAL A 117 1.62 -14.81 2.53
CA VAL A 117 2.23 -13.57 3.03
C VAL A 117 3.37 -13.20 2.11
N ASN A 118 3.19 -12.15 1.30
CA ASN A 118 4.26 -11.65 0.44
C ASN A 118 5.39 -11.03 1.28
N PRO A 119 6.65 -11.08 0.80
CA PRO A 119 7.81 -10.57 1.54
C PRO A 119 7.90 -9.03 1.47
N ALA A 120 6.92 -8.33 2.06
CA ALA A 120 6.75 -6.88 1.92
C ALA A 120 7.98 -6.05 2.31
N ALA A 121 8.69 -6.43 3.38
CA ALA A 121 9.93 -5.76 3.79
C ALA A 121 11.09 -6.00 2.80
N ALA A 122 11.15 -7.16 2.15
CA ALA A 122 12.15 -7.40 1.11
C ALA A 122 11.87 -6.54 -0.12
N VAL A 123 10.60 -6.44 -0.52
CA VAL A 123 10.14 -5.53 -1.59
C VAL A 123 10.49 -4.09 -1.27
N GLY A 124 10.24 -3.63 -0.04
CA GLY A 124 10.56 -2.26 0.37
C GLY A 124 12.07 -1.95 0.38
N ARG A 125 12.91 -2.92 0.77
CA ARG A 125 14.37 -2.76 0.64
C ARG A 125 14.79 -2.52 -0.81
N ILE A 126 14.24 -3.31 -1.74
CA ILE A 126 14.52 -3.18 -3.18
C ILE A 126 14.00 -1.84 -3.72
N ALA A 127 12.74 -1.52 -3.43
CA ALA A 127 12.12 -0.26 -3.87
C ALA A 127 12.93 0.96 -3.40
N ARG A 128 13.32 0.98 -2.12
CA ARG A 128 14.15 2.04 -1.54
C ARG A 128 15.54 2.11 -2.17
N ALA A 129 16.20 0.97 -2.39
CA ALA A 129 17.54 0.93 -3.00
C ALA A 129 17.56 1.55 -4.40
N HIS A 130 16.45 1.45 -5.14
CA HIS A 130 16.31 1.97 -6.49
C HIS A 130 15.50 3.28 -6.58
N GLY A 131 15.06 3.85 -5.44
CA GLY A 131 14.27 5.07 -5.42
C GLY A 131 12.91 4.96 -6.12
N ILE A 132 12.32 3.76 -6.11
CA ILE A 132 11.03 3.47 -6.75
C ILE A 132 9.91 3.62 -5.71
N PRO A 133 8.84 4.38 -6.00
CA PRO A 133 7.69 4.44 -5.12
C PRO A 133 7.10 3.07 -4.82
N TYR A 134 6.80 2.81 -3.55
CA TYR A 134 6.23 1.55 -3.08
C TYR A 134 4.88 1.75 -2.38
N LEU A 135 3.81 1.23 -3.00
CA LEU A 135 2.43 1.26 -2.48
C LEU A 135 2.01 -0.12 -1.97
N LEU A 136 1.76 -0.23 -0.66
CA LEU A 136 1.46 -1.49 0.01
C LEU A 136 0.00 -1.56 0.47
N ASP A 137 -0.77 -2.51 -0.05
CA ASP A 137 -2.07 -2.87 0.52
C ASP A 137 -1.87 -3.83 1.70
N ALA A 138 -2.12 -3.32 2.91
CA ALA A 138 -1.96 -4.03 4.17
C ALA A 138 -3.31 -4.38 4.82
N CYS A 139 -4.41 -4.41 4.05
CA CYS A 139 -5.76 -4.58 4.61
C CYS A 139 -5.94 -5.86 5.44
N GLN A 140 -5.27 -6.95 5.07
CA GLN A 140 -5.33 -8.21 5.81
C GLN A 140 -4.20 -8.33 6.86
N ALA A 141 -3.20 -7.43 6.87
CA ALA A 141 -2.09 -7.48 7.82
C ALA A 141 -2.36 -6.61 9.06
N VAL A 142 -2.85 -5.38 8.87
CA VAL A 142 -3.05 -4.43 9.98
C VAL A 142 -4.09 -4.95 10.97
N GLY A 143 -3.68 -5.06 12.24
CA GLY A 143 -4.48 -5.63 13.33
C GLY A 143 -4.33 -7.14 13.50
N GLN A 144 -3.63 -7.82 12.58
CA GLN A 144 -3.28 -9.24 12.67
C GLN A 144 -1.78 -9.45 12.93
N MET A 145 -0.93 -8.59 12.36
CA MET A 145 0.52 -8.64 12.47
C MET A 145 1.08 -7.31 12.98
N PRO A 146 2.27 -7.30 13.63
CA PRO A 146 2.99 -6.07 13.90
C PRO A 146 3.27 -5.31 12.59
N ILE A 147 3.13 -3.99 12.64
CA ILE A 147 3.36 -3.11 11.50
C ILE A 147 4.42 -2.10 11.90
N ASP A 148 5.49 -2.03 11.12
CA ASP A 148 6.54 -1.05 11.26
C ASP A 148 6.89 -0.53 9.86
N ILE A 149 6.52 0.72 9.59
CA ILE A 149 6.78 1.38 8.30
C ILE A 149 8.28 1.46 7.99
N ALA A 150 9.15 1.62 8.99
CA ALA A 150 10.59 1.70 8.76
C ALA A 150 11.15 0.36 8.26
N GLU A 151 10.69 -0.75 8.87
CA GLU A 151 11.02 -2.11 8.45
C GLU A 151 10.44 -2.43 7.06
N LEU A 152 9.15 -2.10 6.85
CA LEU A 152 8.45 -2.38 5.59
C LEU A 152 8.98 -1.58 4.42
N GLY A 153 9.45 -0.36 4.69
CA GLY A 153 10.03 0.54 3.73
C GLY A 153 9.15 0.94 2.56
N CYS A 154 7.82 0.94 2.73
CA CYS A 154 6.90 1.50 1.77
C CYS A 154 6.76 3.01 1.92
N ASP A 155 6.50 3.68 0.80
CA ASP A 155 6.20 5.11 0.78
C ASP A 155 4.72 5.37 1.05
N MET A 156 3.88 4.39 0.74
CA MET A 156 2.44 4.46 0.96
C MET A 156 1.92 3.12 1.47
N LEU A 157 1.05 3.14 2.47
CA LEU A 157 0.39 1.94 3.01
C LEU A 157 -1.08 2.21 3.24
N THR A 158 -1.95 1.27 2.87
CA THR A 158 -3.39 1.38 3.13
C THR A 158 -3.94 0.21 3.91
N ALA A 159 -4.93 0.50 4.74
CA ALA A 159 -5.69 -0.52 5.45
C ALA A 159 -7.12 -0.06 5.75
N THR A 160 -7.96 -1.02 6.13
CA THR A 160 -9.35 -0.77 6.52
C THR A 160 -9.57 -1.12 7.98
N GLY A 161 -10.35 -0.32 8.68
CA GLY A 161 -10.66 -0.56 10.09
C GLY A 161 -11.56 -1.77 10.31
N ARG A 162 -12.40 -2.13 9.34
CA ARG A 162 -13.46 -3.14 9.54
C ARG A 162 -13.03 -4.61 9.54
N LYS A 163 -11.73 -4.88 9.35
CA LYS A 163 -11.15 -6.23 9.36
C LYS A 163 -10.59 -6.52 10.75
N PHE A 164 -9.30 -6.83 10.88
CA PHE A 164 -8.71 -7.24 12.15
C PHE A 164 -8.64 -6.14 13.20
N LEU A 165 -8.72 -4.87 12.80
CA LEU A 165 -8.90 -3.74 13.72
C LEU A 165 -10.29 -3.66 14.35
N ARG A 166 -11.28 -4.41 13.84
CA ARG A 166 -12.65 -4.50 14.37
C ARG A 166 -13.38 -3.15 14.51
N ALA A 167 -12.94 -2.14 13.77
CA ALA A 167 -13.58 -0.83 13.73
C ALA A 167 -14.87 -0.87 12.89
N PRO A 168 -15.73 0.17 12.97
CA PRO A 168 -16.94 0.25 12.17
C PRO A 168 -16.67 0.24 10.66
N ARG A 169 -17.69 -0.12 9.87
CA ARG A 169 -17.72 0.16 8.43
C ARG A 169 -17.60 1.68 8.21
N GLY A 170 -17.05 2.07 7.06
CA GLY A 170 -16.80 3.49 6.76
C GLY A 170 -15.47 4.00 7.31
N THR A 171 -14.55 3.11 7.67
CA THR A 171 -13.23 3.47 8.21
C THR A 171 -12.09 2.77 7.46
N GLY A 172 -11.05 3.54 7.19
CA GLY A 172 -9.78 3.13 6.62
C GLY A 172 -8.78 4.27 6.73
N PHE A 173 -7.55 4.01 6.34
CA PHE A 173 -6.50 5.01 6.35
C PHE A 173 -5.46 4.76 5.27
N LEU A 174 -4.73 5.83 4.98
CA LEU A 174 -3.54 5.88 4.14
C LEU A 174 -2.41 6.43 5.01
N PHE A 175 -1.30 5.72 5.07
CA PHE A 175 0.00 6.27 5.44
C PHE A 175 0.69 6.77 4.17
N VAL A 176 1.35 7.93 4.23
CA VAL A 176 2.25 8.45 3.20
C VAL A 176 3.53 8.96 3.87
N ALA A 177 4.68 8.41 3.49
CA ALA A 177 5.96 8.82 4.02
C ALA A 177 6.25 10.30 3.71
N ALA A 178 6.81 11.02 4.68
CA ALA A 178 7.33 12.36 4.43
C ALA A 178 8.48 12.29 3.41
N ILE A 179 8.46 13.19 2.43
CA ILE A 179 9.57 13.33 1.47
C ILE A 179 10.81 13.73 2.27
N SER A 180 11.81 12.85 2.28
CA SER A 180 13.15 13.10 2.85
C SER A 180 14.05 13.76 1.82
#